data_AF-A0A4P7CS82-F1
#
_entry.id   AF-A0A4P7CS82-F1
#
_cell.length_a   1.000
_cell.length_b   1.000
_cell.length_c   1.000
_cell.angle_alpha   90.00
_cell.angle_beta   90.00
_cell.angle_gamma   90.00
#
_symmetry.space_group_name_H-M   'P 1'
#
loop_
_entity.id
_entity.type
_entity.pdbx_description
1 polymer ?
#
loop_
_entity_poly.entity_id
_entity_poly.type
_entity_poly.pdbx_seq_one_letter_code
_entity_poly.pdbx_strand_id
1 'polypeptide(L)' 'MHGMSIDEAGEAMGIRRNTVRSHLRSIFSKLGITRQSELLLLVFRSLL' A
#
# COMPACT_ATOMS: atom_id res chain seq x y z
N MET A 1 15.05 -6.76 -0.92
CA MET A 1 13.73 -6.33 -1.41
C MET A 1 13.46 -4.92 -0.90
N HIS A 2 13.67 -3.89 -1.72
CA HIS A 2 13.21 -2.54 -1.38
C HIS A 2 11.78 -2.39 -1.89
N GLY A 3 10.85 -1.98 -1.02
CA GLY A 3 9.52 -1.56 -1.46
C GLY A 3 9.62 -0.24 -2.21
N MET A 4 8.66 0.01 -3.11
CA MET A 4 8.54 1.32 -3.77
C MET A 4 8.14 2.39 -2.76
N SER A 5 8.73 3.56 -2.89
CA SER A 5 8.19 4.80 -2.31
C SER A 5 6.84 5.16 -2.96
N ILE A 6 6.11 6.07 -2.32
CA ILE A 6 4.81 6.54 -2.85
C ILE A 6 5.00 7.23 -4.22
N ASP A 7 6.12 7.91 -4.43
CA ASP A 7 6.41 8.59 -5.70
C ASP A 7 6.72 7.58 -6.81
N GLU A 8 7.59 6.61 -6.55
CA GLU A 8 7.92 5.54 -7.51
C GLU A 8 6.69 4.72 -7.89
N ALA A 9 5.82 4.41 -6.92
CA ALA A 9 4.55 3.72 -7.19
C ALA A 9 3.59 4.57 -8.04
N GLY A 10 3.59 5.90 -7.83
CA GLY A 10 2.79 6.83 -8.63
C GLY A 10 3.28 6.91 -10.07
N GLU A 11 4.59 7.03 -10.27
CA GLU A 11 5.23 7.05 -11.58
C GLU A 11 4.98 5.74 -12.33
N ALA A 12 5.21 4.59 -11.68
CA ALA A 12 5.01 3.28 -12.28
C ALA A 12 3.56 3.01 -12.71
N MET A 13 2.57 3.58 -11.99
CA MET A 13 1.15 3.43 -12.32
C MET A 13 0.56 4.60 -13.13
N GLY A 14 1.36 5.63 -13.46
CA GLY A 14 0.88 6.82 -14.18
C GLY A 14 -0.14 7.66 -13.40
N ILE A 15 -0.12 7.62 -12.06
CA ILE A 15 -1.04 8.36 -11.20
C ILE A 15 -0.30 9.33 -10.26
N ARG A 16 -1.02 10.36 -9.80
CA ARG A 16 -0.45 11.36 -8.88
C ARG A 16 -0.19 10.75 -7.50
N ARG A 17 0.84 11.26 -6.79
CA ARG A 17 1.16 10.92 -5.39
C ARG A 17 -0.07 10.92 -4.46
N ASN A 18 -0.96 11.90 -4.61
CA ASN A 18 -2.18 12.01 -3.79
C ASN A 18 -3.20 10.89 -4.06
N THR A 19 -3.23 10.38 -5.28
CA THR A 19 -4.06 9.24 -5.68
C THR A 19 -3.51 7.96 -5.04
N VAL A 20 -2.19 7.74 -5.10
CA VAL A 20 -1.53 6.62 -4.38
C VAL A 20 -1.84 6.68 -2.89
N ARG A 21 -1.71 7.85 -2.26
CA ARG A 21 -2.05 8.03 -0.83
C ARG A 21 -3.52 7.73 -0.54
N SER A 22 -4.44 8.12 -1.41
CA SER A 22 -5.87 7.81 -1.24
C SER A 22 -6.15 6.32 -1.33
N HIS A 23 -5.51 5.62 -2.27
CA HIS A 23 -5.60 4.16 -2.35
C HIS A 23 -5.07 3.48 -1.09
N LEU A 24 -3.87 3.85 -0.61
CA LEU A 24 -3.30 3.31 0.63
C LEU A 24 -4.21 3.54 1.84
N ARG A 25 -4.77 4.75 1.98
CA ARG A 25 -5.75 5.05 3.03
C ARG A 25 -6.99 4.17 2.94
N SER A 26 -7.52 3.96 1.73
CA SER A 26 -8.68 3.10 1.54
C SER A 26 -8.36 1.64 1.88
N ILE A 27 -7.18 1.14 1.53
CA ILE A 27 -6.73 -0.23 1.85
C ILE A 27 -6.64 -0.40 3.38
N PHE A 28 -5.94 0.51 4.06
CA PHE A 28 -5.82 0.50 5.52
C PHE A 28 -7.18 0.60 6.22
N SER A 29 -8.06 1.49 5.75
CA SER A 29 -9.40 1.62 6.30
C SER A 29 -10.24 0.34 6.11
N LYS A 30 -10.13 -0.33 4.96
CA LYS A 30 -10.87 -1.57 4.68
C LYS A 30 -10.38 -2.75 5.52
N LEU A 31 -9.10 -2.75 5.89
CA LEU A 31 -8.46 -3.80 6.66
C LEU A 31 -8.41 -3.51 8.16
N GLY A 32 -8.79 -2.31 8.60
CA GLY A 32 -8.74 -1.91 10.02
C GLY A 32 -7.33 -1.77 10.58
N ILE A 33 -6.32 -1.55 9.73
CA ILE A 33 -4.90 -1.45 10.13
C ILE A 33 -4.34 -0.06 9.86
N THR A 34 -3.23 0.28 10.50
CA THR A 34 -2.56 1.59 10.34
C THR A 34 -1.09 1.49 9.95
N ARG A 35 -0.48 0.30 10.05
CA ARG A 35 0.95 0.09 9.76
C ARG A 35 1.15 -0.77 8.52
N GLN A 36 2.11 -0.36 7.69
CA GLN A 36 2.51 -1.11 6.48
C GLN A 36 2.98 -2.54 6.80
N SER A 37 3.64 -2.74 7.93
CA SER A 37 4.09 -4.07 8.36
C SER A 37 2.92 -5.02 8.64
N GLU A 38 1.79 -4.52 9.16
CA GLU A 38 0.58 -5.33 9.36
C GLU A 38 -0.05 -5.71 8.03
N LEU A 39 -0.06 -4.79 7.06
CA LEU A 39 -0.52 -5.09 5.71
C LEU A 39 0.31 -6.22 5.09
N LEU A 40 1.64 -6.16 5.20
CA LEU A 40 2.51 -7.21 4.70
C LEU A 40 2.19 -8.56 5.36
N LEU A 41 2.03 -8.58 6.69
CA LEU A 41 1.68 -9.80 7.42
C LEU A 41 0.34 -10.39 6.95
N LEU A 42 -0.69 -9.57 6.76
CA LEU A 42 -1.99 -10.02 6.25
C LEU A 42 -1.88 -10.61 4.84
N VAL A 43 -1.14 -9.96 3.94
CA VAL A 43 -0.89 -10.47 2.60
C VAL A 43 -0.17 -11.82 2.65
N PHE A 44 0.90 -11.95 3.46
CA PHE A 44 1.61 -13.21 3.62
C PHE A 44 0.70 -14.33 4.16
N ARG A 45 -0.18 -14.03 5.13
CA ARG A 45 -1.15 -14.99 5.67
C ARG A 45 -2.23 -15.42 4.67
N SER A 46 -2.53 -14.59 3.67
CA SER A 46 -3.52 -14.92 2.63
C SER A 46 -2.97 -15.77 1.49
N LEU A 47 -1.64 -15.85 1.38
CA LEU A 47 -0.93 -16.57 0.31
C LEU A 47 -0.37 -17.93 0.78
N LEU A 48 -0.42 -18.21 2.09
CA LEU A 48 -0.03 -19.47 2.73
C LEU A 48 -1.28 -20.26 3.11
#